data_AF-A0A8H7TAE6-F1
#
_entry.id   AF-A0A8H7TAE6-F1
#
_cell.length_a   1.000
_cell.length_b   1.000
_cell.length_c   1.000
_cell.angle_alpha   90.00
_cell.angle_beta   90.00
_cell.angle_gamma   90.00
#
_symmetry.space_group_name_H-M   'P 1'
#
loop_
_entity.id
_entity.type
_entity.pdbx_description
1 polymer ?
#
loop_
_entity_poly.entity_id
_entity_poly.type
_entity_poly.pdbx_seq_one_letter_code
_entity_poly.pdbx_strand_id
1 'polypeptide(L)'
;MRPHAACVRRAFPKESPLSLGISDDFVFNRHRHHYYRQQAKEYRDASSGDYARVCAIASPRQIIGEGELKPSRFLKDLELYHAEKPYFCLMPATSANKADNEQMDNLEFESHHNIRIDDIRPLIATFKLDEYGFEVVQHTSRYLDIQSDKGLKSTIALAEYQLETEIMLTSHLEAAFVKCYDIVMRRNITFDETVFDLKDQMHVIGPARGAHNDITYNSGPNIINRYLSDDEKQRYLKPGYRFRIVKWVPSAL
;
A
#
# COMPACT_ATOMS: atom_id res chain seq x y z
N MET A 1 -12.03 -4.07 -1.85
CA MET A 1 -11.01 -4.93 -1.19
C MET A 1 -9.64 -4.47 -1.63
N ARG A 2 -8.57 -4.70 -0.87
CA ARG A 2 -7.21 -4.32 -1.28
C ARG A 2 -6.22 -5.42 -0.87
N PRO A 3 -5.87 -6.37 -1.76
CA PRO A 3 -4.79 -7.28 -1.47
C PRO A 3 -3.43 -6.61 -1.71
N HIS A 4 -2.48 -6.93 -0.84
CA HIS A 4 -1.07 -6.71 -1.11
C HIS A 4 -0.45 -8.02 -1.59
N ALA A 5 0.29 -7.93 -2.69
CA ALA A 5 0.98 -9.05 -3.29
C ALA A 5 2.48 -8.76 -3.40
N ALA A 6 3.30 -9.79 -3.22
CA ALA A 6 4.70 -9.76 -3.61
C ALA A 6 4.85 -10.54 -4.92
N CYS A 7 5.40 -9.88 -5.93
CA CYS A 7 5.68 -10.45 -7.25
C CYS A 7 7.18 -10.61 -7.44
N VAL A 8 7.59 -11.75 -7.98
CA VAL A 8 8.97 -12.05 -8.34
C VAL A 8 9.04 -12.26 -9.84
N ARG A 9 9.81 -11.43 -10.56
CA ARG A 9 10.05 -11.59 -12.00
C ARG A 9 11.50 -12.03 -12.22
N ARG A 10 11.76 -12.87 -13.22
CA ARG A 10 13.14 -13.10 -13.66
C ARG A 10 13.69 -11.79 -14.23
N ALA A 11 14.90 -11.43 -13.81
CA ALA A 11 15.63 -10.36 -14.45
C ALA A 11 16.03 -10.85 -15.85
N PHE A 12 15.41 -10.31 -16.89
CA PHE A 12 15.97 -10.44 -18.22
C PHE A 12 17.33 -9.73 -18.22
N PRO A 13 18.39 -10.34 -18.80
CA PRO A 13 19.63 -9.62 -19.02
C PRO A 13 19.29 -8.43 -19.92
N LYS A 14 19.33 -7.21 -19.37
CA LYS A 14 19.41 -6.03 -20.23
C LYS A 14 20.77 -6.11 -20.90
N GLU A 15 20.80 -6.22 -22.23
CA GLU A 15 22.00 -5.97 -23.01
C GLU A 15 22.37 -4.48 -22.87
N SER A 16 23.08 -4.13 -21.80
CA SER A 16 23.89 -2.92 -21.68
C SER A 16 24.71 -2.98 -20.39
N PRO A 17 26.06 -2.85 -20.43
CA PRO A 17 26.88 -2.88 -19.24
C PRO A 17 26.87 -1.48 -18.60
N LEU A 18 25.98 -1.28 -17.64
CA LEU A 18 26.21 -0.30 -16.57
C LEU A 18 26.27 -1.09 -15.28
N SER A 19 27.49 -1.42 -14.88
CA SER A 19 27.82 -2.05 -13.62
C SER A 19 27.47 -1.11 -12.45
N LEU A 20 26.28 -1.28 -11.88
CA LEU A 20 26.03 -0.88 -10.51
C LEU A 20 26.51 -2.02 -9.63
N GLY A 21 27.72 -1.86 -9.08
CA GLY A 21 28.27 -2.75 -8.07
C GLY A 21 27.37 -2.76 -6.85
N ILE A 22 26.71 -3.89 -6.61
CA ILE A 22 26.16 -4.21 -5.30
C ILE A 22 27.32 -4.90 -4.57
N SER A 23 27.88 -4.22 -3.57
CA SER A 23 28.94 -4.81 -2.73
C SER A 23 28.33 -5.93 -1.88
N ASP A 24 28.97 -7.08 -1.93
CA ASP A 24 28.76 -8.19 -1.01
C ASP A 24 29.26 -7.79 0.39
N ASP A 25 28.39 -7.18 1.18
CA ASP A 25 28.56 -7.06 2.64
C ASP A 25 27.20 -7.30 3.33
N PHE A 26 26.87 -8.58 3.52
CA PHE A 26 25.84 -8.99 4.46
C PHE A 26 26.43 -8.98 5.88
N VAL A 27 26.34 -7.83 6.54
CA VAL A 27 26.66 -7.68 7.96
C VAL A 27 25.36 -7.54 8.76
N PHE A 28 25.19 -8.41 9.75
CA PHE A 28 24.14 -8.33 10.75
C PHE A 28 24.31 -7.08 11.64
N ASN A 29 23.17 -6.45 11.97
CA ASN A 29 22.89 -5.68 13.18
C ASN A 29 22.86 -4.12 13.10
N ARG A 30 21.83 -3.59 13.79
CA ARG A 30 21.48 -2.18 14.12
C ARG A 30 21.45 -1.21 12.94
N HIS A 31 20.27 -0.73 12.54
CA HIS A 31 20.03 0.69 12.16
C HIS A 31 18.50 0.92 12.00
N ARG A 32 17.85 1.36 13.07
CA ARG A 32 16.40 1.68 13.13
C ARG A 32 16.06 3.15 12.83
N HIS A 33 17.03 3.99 12.43
CA HIS A 33 16.87 5.45 12.34
C HIS A 33 16.71 6.04 10.93
N HIS A 34 16.73 5.24 9.86
CA HIS A 34 16.69 5.75 8.48
C HIS A 34 15.29 5.94 7.87
N TYR A 35 14.23 5.53 8.55
CA TYR A 35 12.87 5.42 7.97
C TYR A 35 12.21 6.76 7.61
N TYR A 36 12.35 7.80 8.43
CA TYR A 36 11.66 9.10 8.19
C TYR A 36 12.53 10.13 7.46
N ARG A 37 13.87 9.98 7.50
CA ARG A 37 14.78 10.86 6.75
C ARG A 37 14.54 10.81 5.24
N GLN A 38 14.09 9.67 4.72
CA GLN A 38 13.87 9.46 3.29
C GLN A 38 12.52 10.05 2.83
N GLN A 39 11.45 9.86 3.60
CA GLN A 39 10.14 10.46 3.28
C GLN A 39 10.19 12.00 3.36
N ALA A 40 10.75 12.56 4.44
CA ALA A 40 10.90 14.01 4.61
C ALA A 40 11.71 14.68 3.48
N LYS A 41 12.80 14.03 3.04
CA LYS A 41 13.65 14.51 1.97
C LYS A 41 12.97 14.41 0.60
N GLU A 42 12.31 13.30 0.31
CA GLU A 42 11.54 13.11 -0.93
C GLU A 42 10.38 14.13 -1.04
N TYR A 43 9.74 14.50 0.08
CA TYR A 43 8.72 15.56 0.10
C TYR A 43 9.31 16.99 0.03
N ARG A 44 10.45 17.28 0.65
CA ARG A 44 11.14 18.58 0.50
C ARG A 44 11.61 18.81 -0.93
N ASP A 45 12.20 17.79 -1.55
CA ASP A 45 12.65 17.88 -2.95
C ASP A 45 11.44 18.04 -3.90
N ALA A 46 10.29 17.42 -3.58
CA ALA A 46 9.04 17.62 -4.32
C ALA A 46 8.44 19.05 -4.20
N SER A 47 8.66 19.73 -3.07
CA SER A 47 8.24 21.14 -2.88
C SER A 47 9.15 22.15 -3.59
N SER A 48 10.31 21.70 -4.12
CA SER A 48 11.29 22.54 -4.80
C SER A 48 11.07 22.73 -6.31
N GLY A 49 9.97 22.20 -6.85
CA GLY A 49 9.50 22.52 -8.21
C GLY A 49 9.53 21.38 -9.22
N ASP A 50 10.05 20.19 -8.88
CA ASP A 50 10.01 19.02 -9.76
C ASP A 50 9.11 17.91 -9.20
N TYR A 51 7.94 17.82 -9.85
CA TYR A 51 6.81 16.90 -9.69
C TYR A 51 7.03 15.60 -8.89
N ALA A 52 6.60 15.58 -7.62
CA ALA A 52 6.02 14.35 -7.05
C ALA A 52 4.52 14.33 -7.36
N ARG A 53 4.11 13.51 -8.34
CA ARG A 53 2.69 13.20 -8.56
C ARG A 53 2.26 12.18 -7.51
N VAL A 54 1.76 12.66 -6.37
CA VAL A 54 1.09 11.79 -5.39
C VAL A 54 -0.25 11.35 -5.99
N CYS A 55 -0.34 10.11 -6.46
CA CYS A 55 -1.61 9.54 -6.90
C CYS A 55 -2.46 9.17 -5.68
N ALA A 56 -3.37 10.07 -5.31
CA ALA A 56 -4.47 9.74 -4.41
C ALA A 56 -5.64 9.20 -5.24
N ILE A 57 -5.99 7.93 -5.05
CA ILE A 57 -7.22 7.36 -5.62
C ILE A 57 -8.40 7.85 -4.77
N ALA A 58 -9.11 8.87 -5.27
CA ALA A 58 -10.35 9.36 -4.67
C ALA A 58 -11.49 8.34 -4.86
N SER A 59 -12.43 8.31 -3.91
CA SER A 59 -13.60 7.42 -3.96
C SER A 59 -14.50 7.77 -5.17
N PRO A 60 -15.05 6.77 -5.92
CA PRO A 60 -15.83 7.00 -7.14
C PRO A 60 -17.08 7.88 -7.02
N ARG A 61 -17.56 8.17 -5.80
CA ARG A 61 -18.77 8.98 -5.56
C ARG A 61 -18.52 10.49 -5.38
N GLN A 62 -17.28 10.95 -5.35
CA GLN A 62 -17.03 12.38 -5.51
C GLN A 62 -16.87 12.66 -6.99
N ILE A 63 -17.97 12.94 -7.69
CA ILE A 63 -17.91 13.58 -9.00
C ILE A 63 -17.33 14.97 -8.75
N ILE A 64 -16.03 15.13 -8.99
CA ILE A 64 -15.32 16.39 -8.83
C ILE A 64 -15.50 17.15 -10.13
N GLY A 65 -15.92 18.42 -10.06
CA GLY A 65 -15.83 19.30 -11.23
C GLY A 65 -14.35 19.45 -11.62
N GLU A 66 -14.04 19.48 -12.92
CA GLU A 66 -12.66 19.69 -13.38
C GLU A 66 -12.05 20.92 -12.69
N GLY A 67 -10.91 20.74 -12.03
CA GLY A 67 -10.15 21.83 -11.40
C GLY A 67 -10.55 22.21 -9.97
N GLU A 68 -11.42 21.46 -9.28
CA GLU A 68 -11.76 21.77 -7.89
C GLU A 68 -10.56 21.50 -6.95
N LEU A 69 -10.08 22.54 -6.29
CA LEU A 69 -9.01 22.47 -5.29
C LEU A 69 -9.60 21.97 -3.97
N LYS A 70 -9.17 20.79 -3.51
CA LYS A 70 -9.63 20.25 -2.22
C LYS A 70 -8.54 20.37 -1.16
N PRO A 71 -8.91 20.73 0.09
CA PRO A 71 -7.99 20.59 1.21
C PRO A 71 -7.71 19.10 1.42
N SER A 72 -6.44 18.72 1.33
CA SER A 72 -5.99 17.37 1.66
C SER A 72 -5.15 17.40 2.92
N ARG A 73 -5.31 16.36 3.74
CA ARG A 73 -4.62 16.21 5.01
C ARG A 73 -3.47 15.22 4.84
N PHE A 74 -2.26 15.68 5.13
CA PHE A 74 -1.05 14.86 5.14
C PHE A 74 -0.53 14.75 6.56
N LEU A 75 0.11 13.63 6.87
CA LEU A 75 0.79 13.47 8.14
C LEU A 75 1.97 14.47 8.19
N LYS A 76 2.07 15.27 9.26
CA LYS A 76 3.15 16.24 9.43
C LYS A 76 4.50 15.53 9.53
N ASP A 77 5.56 16.18 9.06
CA ASP A 77 6.93 15.73 9.29
C ASP A 77 7.44 16.29 10.63
N LEU A 78 7.06 15.64 11.73
CA LEU A 78 7.49 16.03 13.07
C LEU A 78 8.82 15.39 13.45
N GLU A 79 9.68 16.12 14.15
CA GLU A 79 10.94 15.58 14.68
C GLU A 79 10.72 14.37 15.60
N LEU A 80 9.58 14.35 16.32
CA LEU A 80 9.12 13.22 17.13
C LEU A 80 9.14 11.92 16.32
N TYR A 81 8.75 11.98 15.04
CA TYR A 81 8.69 10.80 14.20
C TYR A 81 10.05 10.15 13.93
N HIS A 82 11.15 10.90 14.05
CA HIS A 82 12.49 10.32 13.95
C HIS A 82 12.87 9.45 15.14
N ALA A 83 12.26 9.66 16.31
CA ALA A 83 12.49 8.89 17.53
C ALA A 83 11.38 7.86 17.80
N GLU A 84 10.14 8.17 17.43
CA GLU A 84 8.94 7.39 17.72
C GLU A 84 8.09 7.20 16.47
N LYS A 85 7.59 5.99 16.19
CA LYS A 85 6.75 5.81 14.99
C LYS A 85 5.37 6.45 15.19
N PRO A 86 4.74 7.03 14.15
CA PRO A 86 3.33 7.35 14.15
C PRO A 86 2.52 6.10 14.52
N TYR A 87 1.65 6.21 15.51
CA TYR A 87 0.82 5.12 15.99
C TYR A 87 -0.61 5.58 16.25
N PHE A 88 -1.54 4.62 16.19
CA PHE A 88 -2.88 4.75 16.72
C PHE A 88 -3.10 3.57 17.67
N CYS A 89 -3.39 3.85 18.93
CA CYS A 89 -3.54 2.84 19.96
C CYS A 89 -4.97 2.27 19.93
N LEU A 90 -5.08 0.94 19.93
CA LEU A 90 -6.33 0.24 20.16
C LEU A 90 -6.41 -0.16 21.62
N MET A 91 -7.36 0.40 22.36
CA MET A 91 -7.57 0.05 23.76
C MET A 91 -8.56 -1.11 23.89
N PRO A 92 -8.37 -2.02 24.87
CA PRO A 92 -9.36 -3.04 25.17
C PRO A 92 -10.72 -2.40 25.50
N ALA A 93 -11.81 -3.01 25.06
CA ALA A 93 -13.18 -2.51 25.31
C ALA A 93 -13.47 -2.28 26.80
N THR A 94 -12.85 -3.07 27.69
CA THR A 94 -12.97 -2.92 29.16
C THR A 94 -12.38 -1.62 29.70
N SER A 95 -11.57 -0.91 28.91
CA SER A 95 -10.91 0.34 29.28
C SER A 95 -11.50 1.56 28.55
N ALA A 96 -12.63 1.42 27.85
CA ALA A 96 -13.24 2.50 27.08
C ALA A 96 -13.45 3.78 27.92
N ASN A 97 -13.88 3.64 29.17
CA ASN A 97 -14.13 4.78 30.08
C ASN A 97 -12.85 5.53 30.53
N LYS A 98 -11.65 5.01 30.24
CA LYS A 98 -10.37 5.69 30.51
C LYS A 98 -9.85 6.46 29.29
N ALA A 99 -10.35 6.14 28.10
CA ALA A 99 -9.84 6.68 26.84
C ALA A 99 -10.13 8.18 26.66
N ASP A 100 -11.16 8.72 27.32
CA ASP A 100 -11.57 10.13 27.16
C ASP A 100 -10.52 11.15 27.64
N ASN A 101 -9.52 10.72 28.43
CA ASN A 101 -8.50 11.60 28.99
C ASN A 101 -7.07 11.33 28.47
N GLU A 102 -6.87 10.30 27.64
CA GLU A 102 -5.53 9.92 27.16
C GLU A 102 -5.41 10.12 25.64
N GLN A 103 -4.30 10.70 25.20
CA GLN A 103 -3.99 10.85 23.78
C GLN A 103 -3.74 9.46 23.18
N MET A 104 -4.67 9.00 22.34
CA MET A 104 -4.67 7.65 21.77
C MET A 104 -3.74 7.48 20.57
N ASP A 105 -3.25 8.58 20.02
CA ASP A 105 -2.37 8.59 18.85
C ASP A 105 -1.44 9.79 18.89
N ASN A 106 -0.25 9.64 18.31
CA ASN A 106 0.67 10.77 18.13
C ASN A 106 0.57 11.35 16.71
N LEU A 107 -0.57 11.18 16.02
CA LEU A 107 -0.74 11.55 14.62
C LEU A 107 -1.12 13.02 14.51
N GLU A 108 -0.23 13.84 13.95
CA GLU A 108 -0.56 15.21 13.59
C GLU A 108 -0.68 15.36 12.07
N PHE A 109 -1.73 16.04 11.64
CA PHE A 109 -1.97 16.30 10.23
C PHE A 109 -1.84 17.79 9.90
N GLU A 110 -1.26 18.09 8.75
CA GLU A 110 -1.30 19.41 8.13
C GLU A 110 -2.23 19.41 6.92
N SER A 111 -2.88 20.54 6.71
CA SER A 111 -3.78 20.73 5.57
C SER A 111 -3.03 21.47 4.48
N HIS A 112 -3.02 20.89 3.29
CA HIS A 112 -2.52 21.52 2.09
C HIS A 112 -3.71 21.95 1.24
N HIS A 113 -3.68 23.21 0.82
CA HIS A 113 -4.68 23.77 -0.07
C HIS A 113 -4.15 23.77 -1.50
N ASN A 114 -5.04 23.99 -2.46
CA ASN A 114 -4.66 24.18 -3.87
C ASN A 114 -3.99 22.96 -4.52
N ILE A 115 -4.29 21.74 -4.04
CA ILE A 115 -3.86 20.52 -4.72
C ILE A 115 -4.82 20.21 -5.85
N ARG A 116 -4.27 20.19 -7.06
CA ARG A 116 -4.98 19.81 -8.28
C ARG A 116 -5.20 18.30 -8.28
N ILE A 117 -6.47 17.89 -8.40
CA ILE A 117 -6.88 16.51 -8.56
C ILE A 117 -7.49 16.38 -9.94
N ASP A 118 -6.83 15.61 -10.82
CA ASP A 118 -7.31 15.35 -12.18
C ASP A 118 -8.00 13.99 -12.25
N ASP A 119 -9.05 13.89 -13.08
CA ASP A 119 -9.67 12.61 -13.39
C ASP A 119 -8.75 11.79 -14.30
N ILE A 120 -8.32 10.62 -13.81
CA ILE A 120 -7.44 9.73 -14.57
C ILE A 120 -8.19 8.84 -15.57
N ARG A 121 -9.53 8.77 -15.53
CA ARG A 121 -10.32 7.87 -16.39
C ARG A 121 -10.05 8.08 -17.89
N PRO A 122 -9.96 9.31 -18.41
CA PRO A 122 -9.59 9.54 -19.82
C PRO A 122 -8.14 9.17 -20.15
N LEU A 123 -7.30 8.97 -19.13
CA LEU A 123 -5.85 8.77 -19.22
C LEU A 123 -5.41 7.36 -18.80
N ILE A 124 -6.35 6.42 -18.60
CA ILE A 124 -6.06 5.06 -18.11
C ILE A 124 -4.98 4.35 -18.93
N ALA A 125 -5.00 4.53 -20.26
CA ALA A 125 -4.03 3.89 -21.15
C ALA A 125 -2.60 4.44 -20.99
N THR A 126 -2.45 5.66 -20.46
CA THR A 126 -1.19 6.40 -20.31
C THR A 126 -0.36 5.87 -19.13
N PHE A 127 -0.99 5.41 -18.05
CA PHE A 127 -0.26 5.02 -16.84
C PHE A 127 0.24 3.58 -16.93
N LYS A 128 1.56 3.44 -17.03
CA LYS A 128 2.28 2.15 -17.03
C LYS A 128 3.07 1.97 -15.74
N LEU A 129 3.05 0.74 -15.21
CA LEU A 129 3.63 0.41 -13.91
C LEU A 129 5.13 0.70 -13.84
N ASP A 130 5.88 0.46 -14.91
CA ASP A 130 7.33 0.66 -14.94
C ASP A 130 7.75 2.14 -15.05
N GLU A 131 6.84 3.02 -15.51
CA GLU A 131 7.11 4.45 -15.69
C GLU A 131 6.55 5.29 -14.52
N TYR A 132 5.33 4.97 -14.07
CA TYR A 132 4.59 5.78 -13.09
C TYR A 132 4.49 5.11 -11.72
N GLY A 133 4.94 3.86 -11.57
CA GLY A 133 4.78 3.09 -10.33
C GLY A 133 3.36 2.58 -10.08
N PHE A 134 2.42 2.84 -11.00
CA PHE A 134 1.08 2.26 -11.02
C PHE A 134 0.58 2.08 -12.45
N GLU A 135 -0.44 1.25 -12.60
CA GLU A 135 -1.16 1.03 -13.85
C GLU A 135 -2.62 0.71 -13.55
N VAL A 136 -3.48 0.91 -14.54
CA VAL A 136 -4.89 0.51 -14.46
C VAL A 136 -5.11 -0.66 -15.41
N VAL A 137 -5.47 -1.81 -14.86
CA VAL A 137 -5.70 -3.05 -15.61
C VAL A 137 -7.18 -3.37 -15.59
N GLN A 138 -7.73 -3.74 -16.76
CA GLN A 138 -9.08 -4.28 -16.86
C GLN A 138 -9.04 -5.78 -16.54
N HIS A 139 -9.74 -6.17 -15.48
CA HIS A 139 -9.88 -7.57 -15.08
C HIS A 139 -11.33 -7.83 -14.68
N THR A 140 -11.93 -8.89 -15.23
CA THR A 140 -13.27 -9.34 -14.82
C THR A 140 -13.11 -10.41 -13.76
N SER A 141 -13.31 -10.02 -12.49
CA SER A 141 -13.23 -10.99 -11.39
C SER A 141 -14.45 -11.90 -11.36
N ARG A 142 -14.28 -13.16 -10.95
CA ARG A 142 -15.43 -14.03 -10.63
C ARG A 142 -16.07 -13.67 -9.28
N TYR A 143 -15.38 -12.84 -8.50
CA TYR A 143 -15.77 -12.41 -7.17
C TYR A 143 -16.04 -10.89 -7.17
N LEU A 144 -16.88 -10.40 -8.08
CA LEU A 144 -17.25 -8.97 -8.11
C LEU A 144 -18.18 -8.58 -6.96
N ASP A 145 -18.97 -9.53 -6.44
CA ASP A 145 -19.98 -9.28 -5.41
C ASP A 145 -19.39 -9.14 -4.00
N ILE A 146 -18.05 -9.25 -3.84
CA ILE A 146 -17.34 -9.20 -2.55
C ILE A 146 -17.73 -7.99 -1.69
N GLN A 147 -18.08 -6.87 -2.32
CA GLN A 147 -18.44 -5.64 -1.62
C GLN A 147 -19.92 -5.53 -1.25
N SER A 148 -20.79 -6.40 -1.76
CA SER A 148 -22.17 -6.43 -1.29
C SER A 148 -22.24 -7.04 0.11
N ASP A 149 -23.35 -6.79 0.79
CA ASP A 149 -23.67 -7.47 2.06
C ASP A 149 -23.83 -8.99 1.90
N LYS A 150 -23.74 -9.51 0.67
CA LYS A 150 -23.89 -10.92 0.35
C LYS A 150 -22.60 -11.62 -0.06
N GLY A 151 -21.60 -10.93 -0.62
CA GLY A 151 -20.63 -11.59 -1.51
C GLY A 151 -19.26 -11.98 -0.95
N LEU A 152 -18.95 -11.80 0.34
CA LEU A 152 -17.84 -12.55 0.96
C LEU A 152 -18.21 -12.98 2.38
N LYS A 153 -18.88 -14.13 2.50
CA LYS A 153 -19.28 -14.71 3.80
C LYS A 153 -18.31 -15.78 4.30
N SER A 154 -17.26 -16.09 3.54
CA SER A 154 -16.37 -17.18 3.87
C SER A 154 -14.92 -16.85 3.55
N THR A 155 -14.04 -17.39 4.39
CA THR A 155 -12.60 -17.43 4.17
C THR A 155 -12.22 -18.19 2.90
N ILE A 156 -13.08 -19.10 2.44
CA ILE A 156 -12.90 -19.82 1.16
C ILE A 156 -12.98 -18.83 -0.01
N ALA A 157 -14.03 -18.02 -0.09
CA ALA A 157 -14.17 -17.04 -1.18
C ALA A 157 -13.02 -16.01 -1.16
N LEU A 158 -12.53 -15.64 0.03
CA LEU A 158 -11.35 -14.79 0.19
C LEU A 158 -10.09 -15.42 -0.43
N ALA A 159 -9.83 -16.69 -0.08
CA ALA A 159 -8.68 -17.43 -0.59
C ALA A 159 -8.75 -17.61 -2.12
N GLU A 160 -9.95 -17.87 -2.66
CA GLU A 160 -10.13 -18.00 -4.10
C GLU A 160 -9.93 -16.67 -4.84
N TYR A 161 -10.35 -15.55 -4.26
CA TYR A 161 -10.08 -14.22 -4.82
C TYR A 161 -8.60 -13.87 -4.78
N GLN A 162 -7.89 -14.23 -3.70
CA GLN A 162 -6.43 -14.10 -3.63
C GLN A 162 -5.75 -14.91 -4.73
N LEU A 163 -6.15 -16.17 -4.91
CA LEU A 163 -5.61 -17.03 -5.97
C LEU A 163 -5.90 -16.47 -7.38
N GLU A 164 -7.11 -15.98 -7.63
CA GLU A 164 -7.45 -15.33 -8.89
C GLU A 164 -6.56 -14.11 -9.15
N THR A 165 -6.32 -13.30 -8.10
CA THR A 165 -5.43 -12.13 -8.18
C THR A 165 -3.98 -12.54 -8.45
N GLU A 166 -3.48 -13.59 -7.79
CA GLU A 166 -2.14 -14.13 -8.04
C GLU A 166 -1.96 -14.61 -9.48
N ILE A 167 -2.94 -15.35 -10.02
CA ILE A 167 -2.93 -15.84 -11.41
C ILE A 167 -2.93 -14.66 -12.38
N MET A 168 -3.81 -13.69 -12.17
CA MET A 168 -3.90 -12.50 -13.03
C MET A 168 -2.58 -11.72 -13.02
N LEU A 169 -2.02 -11.42 -11.84
CA LEU A 169 -0.74 -10.70 -11.73
C LEU A 169 0.43 -11.50 -12.28
N THR A 170 0.41 -12.82 -12.13
CA THR A 170 1.43 -13.71 -12.69
C THR A 170 1.45 -13.60 -14.21
N SER A 171 0.28 -13.68 -14.84
CA SER A 171 0.14 -13.54 -16.29
C SER A 171 0.47 -12.12 -16.76
N HIS A 172 -0.05 -11.09 -16.09
CA HIS A 172 0.09 -9.69 -16.51
C HIS A 172 1.53 -9.18 -16.37
N LEU A 173 2.22 -9.54 -15.29
CA LEU A 173 3.60 -9.10 -15.03
C LEU A 173 4.66 -10.07 -15.53
N GLU A 174 4.25 -11.18 -16.16
CA GLU A 174 5.13 -12.32 -16.51
C GLU A 174 5.99 -12.75 -15.31
N ALA A 175 5.39 -12.76 -14.13
CA ALA A 175 6.10 -13.07 -12.90
C ALA A 175 6.40 -14.58 -12.84
N ALA A 176 7.54 -14.93 -12.26
CA ALA A 176 7.86 -16.31 -11.94
C ALA A 176 7.08 -16.81 -10.71
N PHE A 177 6.68 -15.90 -9.83
CA PHE A 177 5.95 -16.20 -8.60
C PHE A 177 5.20 -14.95 -8.12
N VAL A 178 3.95 -15.12 -7.67
CA VAL A 178 3.17 -14.08 -7.00
C VAL A 178 2.55 -14.68 -5.74
N LYS A 179 2.58 -13.92 -4.65
CA LYS A 179 1.95 -14.29 -3.38
C LYS A 179 1.17 -13.12 -2.81
N CYS A 180 -0.13 -13.29 -2.62
CA CYS A 180 -0.97 -12.43 -1.82
C CYS A 180 -0.70 -12.72 -0.35
N TYR A 181 -0.25 -11.71 0.41
CA TYR A 181 0.16 -11.90 1.80
C TYR A 181 -0.68 -11.10 2.80
N ASP A 182 -1.47 -10.14 2.31
CA ASP A 182 -2.35 -9.33 3.13
C ASP A 182 -3.59 -8.95 2.30
N ILE A 183 -4.72 -8.81 2.98
CA ILE A 183 -5.99 -8.48 2.35
C ILE A 183 -6.81 -7.64 3.31
N VAL A 184 -7.14 -6.43 2.84
CA VAL A 184 -7.85 -5.46 3.66
C VAL A 184 -9.17 -5.11 3.00
N MET A 185 -10.27 -5.33 3.72
CA MET A 185 -11.60 -4.93 3.25
C MET A 185 -11.88 -3.50 3.72
N ARG A 186 -12.10 -2.61 2.75
CA ARG A 186 -12.48 -1.22 3.02
C ARG A 186 -13.88 -0.96 2.48
N ARG A 187 -14.73 -0.36 3.33
CA ARG A 187 -16.03 0.20 2.93
C ARG A 187 -16.01 1.71 3.13
N ASN A 188 -16.63 2.43 2.21
CA ASN A 188 -16.79 3.88 2.31
C ASN A 188 -18.04 4.19 3.15
N ILE A 189 -18.01 3.77 4.42
CA ILE A 189 -19.07 4.00 5.40
C ILE A 189 -18.52 4.82 6.56
N THR A 190 -19.38 5.59 7.23
CA THR A 190 -19.04 6.16 8.52
C THR A 190 -18.77 5.01 9.48
N PHE A 191 -17.54 4.94 9.97
CA PHE A 191 -17.07 3.81 10.75
C PHE A 191 -17.24 4.15 12.23
N ASP A 192 -18.28 3.58 12.84
CA ASP A 192 -18.59 3.71 14.26
C ASP A 192 -18.45 2.33 14.92
N GLU A 193 -17.23 1.79 14.89
CA GLU A 193 -16.94 0.52 15.54
C GLU A 193 -16.31 0.75 16.91
N THR A 194 -16.99 0.23 17.92
CA THR A 194 -16.55 0.19 19.31
C THR A 194 -15.67 -1.03 19.61
N VAL A 195 -15.61 -2.01 18.70
CA VAL A 195 -14.88 -3.27 18.88
C VAL A 195 -14.11 -3.64 17.61
N PHE A 196 -12.79 -3.83 17.75
CA PHE A 196 -11.89 -4.24 16.66
C PHE A 196 -11.28 -5.61 16.98
N ASP A 197 -11.60 -6.64 16.19
CA ASP A 197 -10.99 -7.97 16.34
C ASP A 197 -9.76 -8.12 15.44
N LEU A 198 -8.58 -8.14 16.05
CA LEU A 198 -7.30 -8.30 15.35
C LEU A 198 -7.13 -9.68 14.67
N LYS A 199 -7.95 -10.67 15.02
CA LYS A 199 -7.90 -12.02 14.44
C LYS A 199 -8.86 -12.19 13.28
N ASP A 200 -9.80 -11.27 13.11
CA ASP A 200 -10.77 -11.34 12.03
C ASP A 200 -10.15 -10.84 10.71
N GLN A 201 -9.75 -11.78 9.86
CA GLN A 201 -9.26 -11.47 8.51
C GLN A 201 -10.34 -10.85 7.62
N MET A 202 -11.61 -11.03 7.99
CA MET A 202 -12.77 -10.49 7.31
C MET A 202 -13.23 -9.17 7.92
N HIS A 203 -12.43 -8.57 8.79
CA HIS A 203 -12.75 -7.31 9.40
C HIS A 203 -12.81 -6.21 8.33
N VAL A 204 -13.94 -5.52 8.28
CA VAL A 204 -14.13 -4.37 7.40
C VAL A 204 -13.59 -3.15 8.12
N ILE A 205 -12.70 -2.40 7.47
CA ILE A 205 -12.24 -1.12 8.01
C ILE A 205 -12.80 0.06 7.20
N GLY A 206 -12.91 1.20 7.87
CA GLY A 206 -13.33 2.45 7.23
C GLY A 206 -12.36 2.96 6.14
N PRO A 207 -12.70 4.11 5.53
CA PRO A 207 -11.79 4.78 4.61
C PRO A 207 -10.46 5.11 5.29
N ALA A 208 -9.39 5.25 4.49
CA ALA A 208 -8.12 5.71 5.03
C ALA A 208 -8.29 7.13 5.59
N ARG A 209 -7.78 7.38 6.81
CA ARG A 209 -7.90 8.69 7.48
C ARG A 209 -7.04 9.78 6.82
N GLY A 210 -6.02 9.38 6.05
CA GLY A 210 -5.14 10.28 5.31
C GLY A 210 -4.28 9.54 4.30
N ALA A 211 -3.56 10.29 3.49
CA ALA A 211 -2.52 9.75 2.62
C ALA A 211 -1.40 9.18 3.50
N HIS A 212 -0.92 7.98 3.14
CA HIS A 212 0.15 7.30 3.86
C HIS A 212 0.94 6.46 2.88
N ASN A 213 2.23 6.27 3.17
CA ASN A 213 3.08 5.35 2.43
C ASN A 213 3.20 4.04 3.21
N ASP A 214 2.54 3.00 2.70
CA ASP A 214 2.53 1.67 3.33
C ASP A 214 3.91 0.98 3.27
N ILE A 215 4.68 1.26 2.21
CA ILE A 215 5.90 0.50 1.88
C ILE A 215 7.05 1.47 1.65
N THR A 216 8.16 1.21 2.33
CA THR A 216 9.42 1.95 2.22
C THR A 216 10.50 1.03 1.71
N TYR A 217 11.63 1.60 1.29
CA TYR A 217 12.82 0.84 0.88
C TYR A 217 13.24 -0.20 1.94
N ASN A 218 13.15 0.18 3.22
CA ASN A 218 13.54 -0.69 4.33
C ASN A 218 12.43 -1.66 4.79
N SER A 219 11.15 -1.32 4.61
CA SER A 219 10.06 -2.23 5.01
C SER A 219 9.83 -3.34 3.98
N GLY A 220 10.18 -3.13 2.71
CA GLY A 220 10.05 -4.13 1.65
C GLY A 220 10.74 -5.47 1.98
N PRO A 221 12.06 -5.49 2.26
CA PRO A 221 12.76 -6.71 2.65
C PRO A 221 12.19 -7.39 3.90
N ASN A 222 11.74 -6.59 4.88
CA ASN A 222 11.12 -7.13 6.10
C ASN A 222 9.78 -7.83 5.82
N ILE A 223 8.97 -7.29 4.92
CA ILE A 223 7.72 -7.90 4.47
C ILE A 223 8.01 -9.21 3.74
N ILE A 224 8.95 -9.20 2.80
CA ILE A 224 9.37 -10.40 2.06
C ILE A 224 9.82 -11.50 3.04
N ASN A 225 10.69 -11.16 3.99
CA ASN A 225 11.21 -12.13 4.95
C ASN A 225 10.13 -12.69 5.90
N ARG A 226 9.11 -11.89 6.21
CA ARG A 226 8.00 -12.28 7.08
C ARG A 226 7.02 -13.23 6.38
N TYR A 227 6.73 -13.01 5.10
CA TYR A 227 5.63 -13.68 4.42
C TYR A 227 6.05 -14.78 3.43
N LEU A 228 7.31 -14.81 2.99
CA LEU A 228 7.83 -15.93 2.23
C LEU A 228 8.22 -17.09 3.16
N SER A 229 7.94 -18.32 2.73
CA SER A 229 8.50 -19.52 3.37
C SER A 229 10.00 -19.64 3.08
N ASP A 230 10.72 -20.46 3.84
CA ASP A 230 12.16 -20.62 3.64
C ASP A 230 12.48 -21.26 2.28
N ASP A 231 11.63 -22.17 1.80
CA ASP A 231 11.73 -22.76 0.45
C ASP A 231 11.54 -21.69 -0.64
N GLU A 232 10.55 -20.81 -0.49
CA GLU A 232 10.31 -19.69 -1.42
C GLU A 232 11.50 -18.72 -1.43
N LYS A 233 12.04 -18.39 -0.24
CA LYS A 233 13.24 -17.56 -0.10
C LYS A 233 14.43 -18.20 -0.80
N GLN A 234 14.73 -19.46 -0.55
CA GLN A 234 15.84 -20.17 -1.19
C GLN A 234 15.69 -20.21 -2.72
N ARG A 235 14.46 -20.35 -3.22
CA ARG A 235 14.18 -20.42 -4.65
C ARG A 235 14.31 -19.07 -5.35
N TYR A 236 13.86 -17.98 -4.72
CA TYR A 236 13.68 -16.69 -5.38
C TYR A 236 14.60 -15.56 -4.88
N LEU A 237 15.09 -15.59 -3.64
CA LEU A 237 16.05 -14.59 -3.10
C LEU A 237 17.49 -14.91 -3.53
N LYS A 238 17.70 -14.92 -4.85
CA LYS A 238 19.01 -15.15 -5.46
C LYS A 238 19.20 -14.28 -6.71
N PRO A 239 20.44 -14.07 -7.17
CA PRO A 239 20.70 -13.29 -8.39
C PRO A 239 19.88 -13.79 -9.58
N GLY A 240 19.42 -12.85 -10.41
CA GLY A 240 18.56 -13.15 -11.57
C GLY A 240 17.06 -13.03 -11.31
N TYR A 241 16.64 -12.63 -10.11
CA TYR A 241 15.25 -12.29 -9.80
C TYR A 241 15.11 -10.83 -9.31
N ARG A 242 13.93 -10.25 -9.54
CA ARG A 242 13.53 -8.93 -9.03
C ARG A 242 12.22 -9.05 -8.27
N PHE A 243 12.14 -8.33 -7.15
CA PHE A 243 10.95 -8.29 -6.30
C PHE A 243 10.19 -6.99 -6.51
N ARG A 244 8.86 -7.07 -6.52
CA ARG A 244 7.96 -5.93 -6.54
C ARG A 244 6.84 -6.19 -5.53
N ILE A 245 6.58 -5.22 -4.65
CA ILE A 245 5.40 -5.24 -3.79
C ILE A 245 4.32 -4.45 -4.52
N VAL A 246 3.20 -5.11 -4.80
CA VAL A 246 2.07 -4.55 -5.55
C VAL A 246 0.89 -4.41 -4.60
N LYS A 247 0.29 -3.23 -4.59
CA LYS A 247 -1.00 -2.97 -3.96
C LYS A 247 -2.07 -3.06 -5.03
N TRP A 248 -2.94 -4.05 -4.94
CA TRP A 248 -4.06 -4.22 -5.86
C TRP A 248 -5.32 -3.58 -5.26
N VAL A 249 -6.03 -2.80 -6.07
CA VAL A 249 -7.26 -2.10 -5.66
C VAL A 249 -8.33 -2.33 -6.73
N PRO A 250 -9.23 -3.32 -6.57
CA PRO A 250 -10.44 -3.40 -7.39
C PRO A 250 -11.27 -2.13 -7.25
N SER A 251 -11.66 -1.57 -8.39
CA SER A 251 -12.64 -0.50 -8.51
C SER A 251 -13.62 -0.86 -9.61
N ALA A 252 -14.91 -0.63 -9.37
CA ALA A 252 -15.88 -0.54 -10.45
C ALA A 252 -15.65 0.82 -11.12
N LEU A 253 -15.12 0.82 -12.34
CA LEU A 253 -15.04 2.00 -13.19
C LEU A 253 -16.36 2.21 -13.93
#